data_AF-K8XFJ4-F1
#
_entry.id   AF-K8XFJ4-F1
#
_cell.length_a   1.000
_cell.length_b   1.000
_cell.length_c   1.000
_cell.angle_alpha   90.00
_cell.angle_beta   90.00
_cell.angle_gamma   90.00
#
_symmetry.space_group_name_H-M   'P 1'
#
loop_
_entity.id
_entity.type
_entity.pdbx_description
1 polymer ?
#
loop_
_entity_poly.entity_id
_entity_poly.type
_entity_poly.pdbx_seq_one_letter_code
_entity_poly.pdbx_strand_id
1 'polypeptide(L)'
;MNHASRTLTDALLDPILKNDPAGPRVTFYDDATGERVELSALTLANWAAKTANLLRDEFGLEPGARVTVLLPAHWQTAAVLLGAWWAGAEVVLEADADAEIALVSAQHLGDVEDVPEVAALSLDAFGRPVPDLPVGITDYATSVRVHGDQFRPTVAGPALAGKSVDDVLAAALASAESQGITGTDRVLSEEAWDSPDALIDGLVAVFAAGASLVQVTHADDAARSRRVDTEKITRQLSR
;
A
#
# COMPACT_ATOMS: atom_id res chain seq x y z
N MET A 1 -25.13 16.66 -4.87
CA MET A 1 -23.73 16.30 -5.16
C MET A 1 -23.58 14.85 -4.76
N ASN A 2 -23.35 13.96 -5.72
CA ASN A 2 -23.25 12.53 -5.45
C ASN A 2 -21.94 12.30 -4.70
N HIS A 3 -22.00 12.02 -3.40
CA HIS A 3 -20.81 11.67 -2.63
C HIS A 3 -20.32 10.30 -3.12
N ALA A 4 -19.01 10.16 -3.34
CA ALA A 4 -18.38 8.98 -3.91
C ALA A 4 -18.93 7.70 -3.26
N SER A 5 -19.49 6.79 -4.07
CA SER A 5 -20.10 5.54 -3.60
C SER A 5 -19.09 4.39 -3.47
N ARG A 6 -17.80 4.69 -3.51
CA ARG A 6 -16.71 3.69 -3.50
C ARG A 6 -15.46 4.24 -2.81
N THR A 7 -14.66 3.35 -2.23
CA THR A 7 -13.35 3.68 -1.67
C THR A 7 -12.29 3.82 -2.76
N LEU A 8 -11.12 4.34 -2.42
CA LEU A 8 -9.98 4.35 -3.35
C LEU A 8 -9.56 2.91 -3.71
N THR A 9 -9.63 1.97 -2.76
CA THR A 9 -9.33 0.56 -3.02
C THR A 9 -10.27 -0.07 -4.03
N ASP A 10 -11.59 0.16 -3.92
CA ASP A 10 -12.55 -0.32 -4.92
C ASP A 10 -12.23 0.29 -6.30
N ALA A 11 -11.92 1.60 -6.34
CA ALA A 11 -11.61 2.29 -7.58
C ALA A 11 -10.37 1.74 -8.30
N LEU A 12 -9.36 1.30 -7.53
CA LEU A 12 -8.11 0.74 -8.05
C LEU A 12 -8.23 -0.76 -8.37
N LEU A 13 -8.76 -1.56 -7.45
CA LEU A 13 -8.71 -3.03 -7.55
C LEU A 13 -9.87 -3.63 -8.34
N ASP A 14 -11.07 -3.06 -8.35
CA ASP A 14 -12.21 -3.65 -9.06
C ASP A 14 -11.93 -3.87 -10.57
N PRO A 15 -11.38 -2.88 -11.31
CA PRO A 15 -11.06 -3.07 -12.72
C PRO A 15 -9.96 -4.12 -12.91
N ILE A 16 -8.97 -4.15 -12.02
CA ILE A 16 -7.86 -5.10 -12.05
C ILE A 16 -8.35 -6.53 -11.83
N LEU A 17 -9.12 -6.77 -10.76
CA LEU A 17 -9.62 -8.09 -10.38
C LEU A 17 -10.61 -8.63 -11.41
N LYS A 18 -11.38 -7.76 -12.06
CA LYS A 18 -12.29 -8.15 -13.14
C LYS A 18 -11.54 -8.65 -14.39
N ASN A 19 -10.38 -8.07 -14.69
CA ASN A 19 -9.65 -8.34 -15.92
C ASN A 19 -8.58 -9.44 -15.75
N ASP A 20 -7.78 -9.36 -14.69
CA ASP A 20 -6.67 -10.29 -14.44
C ASP A 20 -6.41 -10.47 -12.93
N PRO A 21 -7.24 -11.28 -12.24
CA PRO A 21 -7.10 -11.50 -10.80
C PRO A 21 -5.87 -12.35 -10.43
N ALA A 22 -5.41 -13.21 -11.34
CA ALA A 22 -4.32 -14.15 -11.09
C ALA A 22 -2.94 -13.62 -11.52
N GLY A 23 -2.90 -12.62 -12.40
CA GLY A 23 -1.66 -12.02 -12.86
C GLY A 23 -0.88 -11.27 -11.78
N PRO A 24 0.45 -11.16 -11.95
CA PRO A 24 1.32 -10.51 -10.99
C PRO A 24 0.97 -9.02 -10.89
N ARG A 25 0.69 -8.55 -9.68
CA ARG A 25 0.30 -7.15 -9.43
C ARG A 25 1.41 -6.35 -8.79
N VAL A 26 2.06 -6.92 -7.78
CA VAL A 26 3.23 -6.35 -7.12
C VAL A 26 4.31 -7.42 -7.05
N THR A 27 5.46 -7.13 -7.62
CA THR A 27 6.70 -7.88 -7.40
C THR A 27 7.66 -6.97 -6.64
N PHE A 28 8.02 -7.35 -5.43
CA PHE A 28 8.93 -6.60 -4.57
C PHE A 28 10.32 -7.26 -4.57
N TYR A 29 11.35 -6.42 -4.61
CA TYR A 29 12.75 -6.80 -4.43
C TYR A 29 13.40 -5.96 -3.33
N ASP A 30 14.25 -6.61 -2.56
CA ASP A 30 15.30 -5.95 -1.77
C ASP A 30 16.65 -6.53 -2.20
N ASP A 31 17.46 -5.71 -2.88
CA ASP A 31 18.74 -6.16 -3.42
C ASP A 31 19.83 -6.29 -2.35
N ALA A 32 19.64 -5.68 -1.17
CA ALA A 32 20.58 -5.85 -0.05
C ALA A 32 20.45 -7.24 0.60
N THR A 33 19.23 -7.79 0.64
CA THR A 33 18.93 -9.09 1.25
C THR A 33 18.75 -10.21 0.21
N GLY A 34 18.52 -9.85 -1.04
CA GLY A 34 18.19 -10.78 -2.13
C GLY A 34 16.74 -11.26 -2.11
N GLU A 35 15.88 -10.63 -1.31
CA GLU A 35 14.47 -10.99 -1.20
C GLU A 35 13.71 -10.69 -2.49
N ARG A 36 12.80 -11.61 -2.86
CA ARG A 36 11.83 -11.42 -3.94
C ARG A 36 10.48 -11.96 -3.51
N VAL A 37 9.47 -11.10 -3.49
CA VAL A 37 8.07 -11.47 -3.21
C VAL A 37 7.22 -11.07 -4.39
N GLU A 38 6.31 -11.94 -4.81
CA GLU A 38 5.34 -11.62 -5.86
C GLU A 38 3.93 -11.95 -5.40
N LEU A 39 3.04 -10.97 -5.55
CA LEU A 39 1.63 -11.09 -5.26
C LEU A 39 0.82 -10.93 -6.54
N SER A 40 -0.13 -11.84 -6.74
CA SER A 40 -1.20 -11.62 -7.71
C SER A 40 -2.14 -10.52 -7.21
N ALA A 41 -2.99 -10.00 -8.11
CA ALA A 41 -4.02 -9.04 -7.72
C ALA A 41 -4.96 -9.61 -6.63
N LEU A 42 -5.37 -10.87 -6.76
CA LEU A 42 -6.21 -11.55 -5.78
C LEU A 42 -5.51 -11.68 -4.41
N THR A 43 -4.24 -12.10 -4.39
CA THR A 43 -3.50 -12.22 -3.12
C THR A 43 -3.34 -10.85 -2.46
N LEU A 44 -3.02 -9.81 -3.23
CA LEU A 44 -2.93 -8.45 -2.71
C LEU A 44 -4.28 -7.97 -2.14
N ALA A 45 -5.39 -8.22 -2.84
CA ALA A 45 -6.73 -7.89 -2.36
C ALA A 45 -7.08 -8.63 -1.05
N ASN A 46 -6.69 -9.90 -0.92
CA ASN A 46 -6.91 -10.65 0.33
C ASN A 46 -6.15 -10.02 1.51
N TRP A 47 -4.91 -9.58 1.31
CA TRP A 47 -4.15 -8.89 2.35
C TRP A 47 -4.75 -7.52 2.69
N ALA A 48 -5.22 -6.77 1.69
CA ALA A 48 -5.92 -5.52 1.89
C ALA A 48 -7.23 -5.72 2.69
N ALA A 49 -8.02 -6.73 2.36
CA ALA A 49 -9.26 -7.05 3.09
C ALA A 49 -8.97 -7.47 4.54
N LYS A 50 -7.93 -8.28 4.77
CA LYS A 50 -7.48 -8.63 6.13
C LYS A 50 -7.05 -7.41 6.93
N THR A 51 -6.33 -6.49 6.29
CA THR A 51 -5.95 -5.22 6.91
C THR A 51 -7.17 -4.38 7.24
N ALA A 52 -8.13 -4.27 6.33
CA ALA A 52 -9.35 -3.51 6.56
C ALA A 52 -10.19 -4.09 7.73
N ASN A 53 -10.29 -5.42 7.81
CA ASN A 53 -10.90 -6.11 8.96
C ASN A 53 -10.10 -5.90 10.25
N LEU A 54 -8.76 -5.95 10.21
CA LEU A 54 -7.92 -5.63 11.37
C LEU A 54 -8.23 -4.23 11.90
N LEU A 55 -8.23 -3.22 11.02
CA LEU A 55 -8.51 -1.84 11.40
C LEU A 55 -9.93 -1.67 11.95
N ARG A 56 -10.91 -2.32 11.34
CA ARG A 56 -12.33 -2.18 11.72
C ARG A 56 -12.68 -2.96 12.98
N ASP A 57 -12.28 -4.22 13.06
CA ASP A 57 -12.79 -5.19 14.02
C ASP A 57 -11.91 -5.31 15.26
N GLU A 58 -10.59 -5.19 15.11
CA GLU A 58 -9.65 -5.25 16.24
C GLU A 58 -9.42 -3.88 16.85
N PHE A 59 -9.15 -2.87 16.02
CA PHE A 59 -8.87 -1.51 16.48
C PHE A 59 -10.10 -0.60 16.54
N GLY A 60 -11.25 -1.04 16.00
CA GLY A 60 -12.50 -0.30 16.13
C GLY A 60 -12.55 1.01 15.33
N LEU A 61 -11.72 1.18 14.29
CA LEU A 61 -11.70 2.41 13.50
C LEU A 61 -13.06 2.66 12.86
N GLU A 62 -13.53 3.91 12.92
CA GLU A 62 -14.73 4.38 12.25
C GLU A 62 -14.40 4.87 10.81
N PRO A 63 -15.34 4.89 9.85
CA PRO A 63 -15.06 5.46 8.54
C PRO A 63 -14.72 6.96 8.68
N GLY A 64 -13.67 7.42 8.00
CA GLY A 64 -13.13 8.77 8.14
C GLY A 64 -12.05 8.90 9.21
N ALA A 65 -11.71 7.83 9.93
CA ALA A 65 -10.57 7.78 10.83
C ALA A 65 -9.26 8.13 10.11
N ARG A 66 -8.32 8.75 10.85
CA ARG A 66 -6.98 9.07 10.34
C ARG A 66 -6.01 7.95 10.72
N VAL A 67 -5.25 7.49 9.73
CA VAL A 67 -4.28 6.40 9.87
C VAL A 67 -2.91 6.90 9.43
N THR A 68 -1.99 6.97 10.38
CA THR A 68 -0.58 7.25 10.08
C THR A 68 0.08 6.00 9.51
N VAL A 69 0.77 6.14 8.37
CA VAL A 69 1.53 5.06 7.73
C VAL A 69 2.97 5.51 7.53
N LEU A 70 3.87 5.06 8.41
CA LEU A 70 5.32 5.33 8.35
C LEU A 70 6.07 4.07 7.91
N LEU A 71 5.90 3.73 6.64
CA LEU A 71 6.44 2.53 6.03
C LEU A 71 7.16 2.85 4.71
N PRO A 72 8.26 2.15 4.39
CA PRO A 72 8.93 2.30 3.11
C PRO A 72 8.09 1.72 1.96
N ALA A 73 8.51 1.97 0.71
CA ALA A 73 7.93 1.32 -0.46
C ALA A 73 8.16 -0.20 -0.41
N HIS A 74 7.10 -0.94 -0.10
CA HIS A 74 7.14 -2.38 0.18
C HIS A 74 5.79 -3.03 -0.16
N TRP A 75 5.79 -4.34 -0.44
CA TRP A 75 4.53 -5.04 -0.74
C TRP A 75 3.54 -5.01 0.44
N GLN A 76 4.03 -5.10 1.68
CA GLN A 76 3.20 -4.97 2.88
C GLN A 76 2.62 -3.56 2.98
N THR A 77 3.39 -2.52 2.64
CA THR A 77 2.92 -1.14 2.61
C THR A 77 1.78 -0.98 1.61
N ALA A 78 1.90 -1.56 0.41
CA ALA A 78 0.82 -1.54 -0.57
C ALA A 78 -0.45 -2.21 -0.03
N ALA A 79 -0.33 -3.35 0.67
CA ALA A 79 -1.46 -4.01 1.33
C ALA A 79 -2.07 -3.16 2.45
N VAL A 80 -1.24 -2.51 3.27
CA VAL A 80 -1.66 -1.62 4.36
C VAL A 80 -2.45 -0.43 3.82
N LEU A 81 -1.90 0.27 2.82
CA LEU A 81 -2.53 1.44 2.20
C LEU A 81 -3.89 1.07 1.59
N LEU A 82 -3.94 -0.03 0.81
CA LEU A 82 -5.19 -0.54 0.27
C LEU A 82 -6.17 -0.93 1.38
N GLY A 83 -5.71 -1.54 2.46
CA GLY A 83 -6.56 -1.88 3.60
C GLY A 83 -7.15 -0.67 4.31
N ALA A 84 -6.33 0.35 4.58
CA ALA A 84 -6.76 1.60 5.20
C ALA A 84 -7.81 2.32 4.34
N TRP A 85 -7.55 2.46 3.04
CA TRP A 85 -8.52 3.04 2.13
C TRP A 85 -9.78 2.20 1.99
N TRP A 86 -9.69 0.86 2.02
CA TRP A 86 -10.87 0.00 1.95
C TRP A 86 -11.72 0.11 3.21
N ALA A 87 -11.07 0.26 4.37
CA ALA A 87 -11.73 0.60 5.63
C ALA A 87 -12.33 2.02 5.64
N GLY A 88 -12.12 2.83 4.60
CA GLY A 88 -12.64 4.20 4.51
C GLY A 88 -11.87 5.18 5.39
N ALA A 89 -10.61 4.89 5.71
CA ALA A 89 -9.74 5.78 6.48
C ALA A 89 -9.01 6.78 5.57
N GLU A 90 -8.65 7.92 6.16
CA GLU A 90 -7.70 8.88 5.58
C GLU A 90 -6.27 8.43 5.93
N VAL A 91 -5.44 8.20 4.91
CA VAL A 91 -4.02 7.91 5.10
C VAL A 91 -3.23 9.21 5.25
N VAL A 92 -2.35 9.24 6.25
CA VAL A 92 -1.39 10.31 6.53
C VAL A 92 0.03 9.70 6.50
N LEU A 93 0.96 10.32 5.78
CA LEU A 93 2.33 9.82 5.58
C LEU A 93 3.36 10.53 6.48
N GLU A 94 2.88 11.11 7.57
CA GLU A 94 3.67 11.76 8.59
C GLU A 94 3.12 11.38 9.97
N ALA A 95 3.94 11.57 11.01
CA ALA A 95 3.50 11.40 12.38
C ALA A 95 2.39 12.39 12.68
N ASP A 96 1.26 11.90 13.16
CA ASP A 96 0.07 12.70 13.42
C ASP A 96 -0.53 12.29 14.76
N ALA A 97 -0.52 13.22 15.72
CA ALA A 97 -1.09 12.99 17.05
C ALA A 97 -2.63 12.88 17.03
N ASP A 98 -3.28 13.34 15.95
CA ASP A 98 -4.72 13.20 15.73
C ASP A 98 -5.07 11.87 15.01
N ALA A 99 -4.08 11.04 14.66
CA ALA A 99 -4.33 9.71 14.12
C ALA A 99 -4.88 8.76 15.18
N GLU A 100 -5.81 7.89 14.80
CA GLU A 100 -6.37 6.86 15.70
C GLU A 100 -5.42 5.66 15.82
N ILE A 101 -4.64 5.39 14.77
CA ILE A 101 -3.64 4.32 14.73
C ILE A 101 -2.47 4.68 13.83
N ALA A 102 -1.29 4.21 14.20
CA ALA A 102 -0.10 4.25 13.36
C ALA A 102 0.35 2.84 12.93
N LEU A 103 0.51 2.63 11.62
CA LEU A 103 1.17 1.46 11.05
C LEU A 103 2.59 1.83 10.66
N VAL A 104 3.57 1.28 11.38
CA VAL A 104 4.95 1.74 11.32
C VAL A 104 5.94 0.59 11.22
N SER A 105 7.12 0.85 10.68
CA SER A 105 8.25 -0.08 10.82
C SER A 105 8.92 0.13 12.19
N ALA A 106 9.71 -0.85 12.65
CA ALA A 106 10.33 -0.81 13.98
C ALA A 106 11.19 0.45 14.23
N GLN A 107 11.78 1.04 13.19
CA GLN A 107 12.59 2.26 13.29
C GLN A 107 11.77 3.52 13.59
N HIS A 108 10.45 3.52 13.33
CA HIS A 108 9.55 4.66 13.48
C HIS A 108 8.66 4.56 14.73
N LEU A 109 8.90 3.58 15.62
CA LEU A 109 8.11 3.44 16.86
C LEU A 109 8.22 4.68 17.76
N GLY A 110 9.39 5.33 17.80
CA GLY A 110 9.60 6.56 18.58
C GLY A 110 8.93 7.80 17.98
N ASP A 111 8.49 7.75 16.72
CA ASP A 111 7.86 8.89 16.05
C ASP A 111 6.35 8.96 16.32
N VAL A 112 5.77 7.91 16.93
CA VAL A 112 4.31 7.75 17.11
C VAL A 112 3.93 7.42 18.55
N GLU A 113 4.76 7.82 19.53
CA GLU A 113 4.53 7.56 20.96
C GLU A 113 3.20 8.14 21.48
N ASP A 114 2.72 9.22 20.85
CA ASP A 114 1.47 9.89 21.21
C ASP A 114 0.23 9.31 20.50
N VAL A 115 0.40 8.36 19.57
CA VAL A 115 -0.71 7.74 18.83
C VAL A 115 -1.36 6.64 19.69
N PRO A 116 -2.71 6.60 19.81
CA PRO A 116 -3.38 5.68 20.74
C PRO A 116 -3.09 4.20 20.49
N GLU A 117 -3.09 3.79 19.22
CA GLU A 117 -2.85 2.42 18.81
C GLU A 117 -1.66 2.37 17.83
N VAL A 118 -0.80 1.36 17.97
CA VAL A 118 0.36 1.21 17.09
C VAL A 118 0.47 -0.24 16.64
N ALA A 119 0.53 -0.45 15.32
CA ALA A 119 0.81 -1.72 14.70
C ALA A 119 2.18 -1.70 14.00
N ALA A 120 3.12 -2.51 14.47
CA ALA A 120 4.46 -2.59 13.93
C ALA A 120 4.56 -3.65 12.82
N LEU A 121 5.24 -3.30 11.73
CA LEU A 121 5.53 -4.17 10.60
C LEU A 121 7.01 -4.56 10.60
N SER A 122 7.28 -5.86 10.51
CA SER A 122 8.64 -6.38 10.39
C SER A 122 9.25 -6.13 9.01
N LEU A 123 8.40 -5.94 8.00
CA LEU A 123 8.77 -5.86 6.58
C LEU A 123 9.52 -7.11 6.07
N ASP A 124 9.51 -8.21 6.82
CA ASP A 124 10.05 -9.50 6.37
C ASP A 124 9.25 -10.02 5.16
N ALA A 125 9.94 -10.52 4.14
CA ALA A 125 9.33 -11.03 2.91
C ALA A 125 8.18 -12.02 3.14
N PHE A 126 8.25 -12.84 4.20
CA PHE A 126 7.24 -13.84 4.51
C PHE A 126 6.35 -13.44 5.69
N GLY A 127 6.49 -12.22 6.20
CA GLY A 127 5.73 -11.66 7.31
C GLY A 127 5.99 -12.41 8.61
N ARG A 128 7.28 -12.62 8.95
CA ARG A 128 7.68 -12.96 10.33
C ARG A 128 7.30 -11.82 11.30
N PRO A 129 7.08 -12.10 12.59
CA PRO A 129 6.84 -11.06 13.57
C PRO A 129 8.07 -10.17 13.77
N VAL A 130 7.86 -8.95 14.26
CA VAL A 130 8.90 -8.04 14.71
C VAL A 130 9.60 -8.65 15.94
N PRO A 131 10.94 -8.82 15.91
CA PRO A 131 11.66 -9.34 17.07
C PRO A 131 11.63 -8.33 18.22
N ASP A 132 11.52 -8.85 19.46
CA ASP A 132 11.60 -8.06 20.70
C ASP A 132 10.65 -6.85 20.75
N LEU A 133 9.44 -7.01 20.18
CA LEU A 133 8.45 -5.93 20.11
C LEU A 133 8.02 -5.45 21.52
N PRO A 134 8.01 -4.13 21.79
CA PRO A 134 7.60 -3.60 23.08
C PRO A 134 6.17 -3.99 23.46
N VAL A 135 5.92 -4.16 24.76
CA VAL A 135 4.59 -4.42 25.29
C VAL A 135 3.66 -3.25 24.93
N GLY A 136 2.45 -3.59 24.45
CA GLY A 136 1.45 -2.60 24.04
C GLY A 136 1.51 -2.24 22.55
N ILE A 137 2.53 -2.68 21.82
CA ILE A 137 2.57 -2.55 20.36
C ILE A 137 2.06 -3.83 19.73
N THR A 138 1.13 -3.69 18.78
CA THR A 138 0.58 -4.82 18.03
C THR A 138 1.54 -5.25 16.93
N ASP A 139 1.81 -6.55 16.81
CA ASP A 139 2.54 -7.09 15.67
C ASP A 139 1.57 -7.26 14.50
N TYR A 140 1.74 -6.45 13.45
CA TYR A 140 0.84 -6.48 12.29
C TYR A 140 0.79 -7.87 11.63
N ALA A 141 1.95 -8.50 11.43
CA ALA A 141 2.05 -9.72 10.63
C ALA A 141 1.35 -10.92 11.27
N THR A 142 1.30 -10.99 12.60
CA THR A 142 0.59 -12.04 13.34
C THR A 142 -0.89 -11.69 13.52
N SER A 143 -1.24 -10.44 13.81
CA SER A 143 -2.64 -10.02 13.95
C SER A 143 -3.41 -10.09 12.62
N VAL A 144 -2.87 -9.54 11.53
CA VAL A 144 -3.60 -9.45 10.25
C VAL A 144 -3.97 -10.82 9.66
N ARG A 145 -3.20 -11.88 9.93
CA ARG A 145 -3.42 -13.22 9.32
C ARG A 145 -4.71 -13.88 9.77
N VAL A 146 -5.16 -13.61 11.00
CA VAL A 146 -6.35 -14.24 11.57
C VAL A 146 -7.66 -13.60 11.08
N HIS A 147 -7.58 -12.41 10.48
CA HIS A 147 -8.74 -11.68 9.96
C HIS A 147 -9.28 -12.27 8.65
N GLY A 148 -10.54 -11.98 8.33
CA GLY A 148 -11.18 -12.44 7.08
C GLY A 148 -10.56 -11.80 5.83
N ASP A 149 -10.66 -12.48 4.68
CA ASP A 149 -10.18 -11.99 3.38
C ASP A 149 -11.30 -11.40 2.50
N GLN A 150 -12.47 -11.17 3.10
CA GLN A 150 -13.59 -10.43 2.49
C GLN A 150 -13.84 -9.16 3.32
N PHE A 151 -14.09 -8.05 2.64
CA PHE A 151 -14.42 -6.79 3.28
C PHE A 151 -15.57 -6.10 2.53
N ARG A 152 -16.41 -5.35 3.26
CA ARG A 152 -17.46 -4.52 2.67
C ARG A 152 -17.25 -3.07 3.11
N PRO A 153 -16.91 -2.16 2.19
CA PRO A 153 -16.56 -0.80 2.55
C PRO A 153 -17.75 0.03 3.01
N THR A 154 -17.45 0.99 3.87
CA THR A 154 -18.26 2.18 4.11
C THR A 154 -17.40 3.40 3.80
N VAL A 155 -17.89 4.30 2.96
CA VAL A 155 -17.13 5.47 2.52
C VAL A 155 -17.41 6.65 3.45
N ALA A 156 -16.35 7.28 3.95
CA ALA A 156 -16.42 8.58 4.62
C ALA A 156 -15.07 9.29 4.55
N GLY A 157 -15.09 10.62 4.63
CA GLY A 157 -13.90 11.44 4.76
C GLY A 157 -12.98 11.46 3.52
N PRO A 158 -11.81 12.09 3.66
CA PRO A 158 -10.74 12.08 2.66
C PRO A 158 -10.04 10.70 2.56
N ALA A 159 -9.32 10.46 1.47
CA ALA A 159 -8.54 9.25 1.28
C ALA A 159 -7.05 9.42 1.62
N LEU A 160 -6.46 10.57 1.26
CA LEU A 160 -5.02 10.79 1.39
C LEU A 160 -4.72 12.28 1.60
N ALA A 161 -4.13 12.63 2.74
CA ALA A 161 -3.69 13.98 3.07
C ALA A 161 -4.74 15.07 2.75
N GLY A 162 -5.98 14.88 3.22
CA GLY A 162 -7.11 15.78 3.01
C GLY A 162 -7.75 15.73 1.62
N LYS A 163 -7.19 14.99 0.66
CA LYS A 163 -7.75 14.85 -0.69
C LYS A 163 -8.85 13.79 -0.71
N SER A 164 -9.92 14.06 -1.45
CA SER A 164 -11.01 13.09 -1.64
C SER A 164 -10.56 11.90 -2.50
N VAL A 165 -11.32 10.80 -2.47
CA VAL A 165 -11.10 9.65 -3.38
C VAL A 165 -11.03 10.08 -4.84
N ASP A 166 -11.93 10.97 -5.27
CA ASP A 166 -12.02 11.42 -6.65
C ASP A 166 -10.82 12.30 -7.04
N ASP A 167 -10.35 13.16 -6.14
CA ASP A 167 -9.16 14.00 -6.38
C ASP A 167 -7.89 13.16 -6.48
N VAL A 168 -7.72 12.17 -5.60
CA VAL A 168 -6.57 11.25 -5.64
C VAL A 168 -6.59 10.43 -6.93
N LEU A 169 -7.76 9.90 -7.31
CA LEU A 169 -7.89 9.12 -8.53
C LEU A 169 -7.64 9.97 -9.78
N ALA A 170 -8.14 11.20 -9.82
CA ALA A 170 -7.89 12.12 -10.93
C ALA A 170 -6.40 12.45 -11.06
N ALA A 171 -5.72 12.72 -9.95
CA ALA A 171 -4.27 12.95 -9.93
C ALA A 171 -3.49 11.71 -10.40
N ALA A 172 -3.88 10.52 -9.94
CA ALA A 172 -3.25 9.26 -10.34
C ALA A 172 -3.41 8.97 -11.84
N LEU A 173 -4.60 9.21 -12.41
CA LEU A 173 -4.83 9.04 -13.85
C LEU A 173 -4.03 10.05 -14.69
N ALA A 174 -3.97 11.31 -14.26
CA ALA A 174 -3.15 12.32 -14.92
C ALA A 174 -1.65 11.99 -14.85
N SER A 175 -1.19 11.51 -13.69
CA SER A 175 0.18 11.05 -13.50
C SER A 175 0.49 9.85 -14.40
N ALA A 176 -0.37 8.84 -14.44
CA ALA A 176 -0.23 7.69 -15.33
C ALA A 176 -0.13 8.09 -16.81
N GLU A 177 -0.97 9.04 -17.27
CA GLU A 177 -0.90 9.58 -18.63
C GLU A 177 0.44 10.29 -18.88
N SER A 178 0.89 11.15 -17.97
CA SER A 178 2.15 11.90 -18.09
C SER A 178 3.38 10.98 -18.13
N GLN A 179 3.34 9.88 -17.38
CA GLN A 179 4.37 8.85 -17.34
C GLN A 179 4.23 7.83 -18.49
N GLY A 180 3.14 7.90 -19.26
CA GLY A 180 2.83 6.98 -20.35
C GLY A 180 2.55 5.55 -19.91
N ILE A 181 2.04 5.35 -18.70
CA ILE A 181 1.66 4.05 -18.14
C ILE A 181 0.31 3.62 -18.72
N THR A 182 0.24 2.37 -19.17
CA THR A 182 -0.95 1.74 -19.72
C THR A 182 -1.28 0.46 -18.94
N GLY A 183 -2.53 -0.02 -19.01
CA GLY A 183 -2.95 -1.21 -18.26
C GLY A 183 -2.23 -2.52 -18.63
N THR A 184 -1.45 -2.55 -19.70
CA THR A 184 -0.61 -3.70 -20.09
C THR A 184 0.82 -3.61 -19.57
N ASP A 185 1.17 -2.51 -18.90
CA ASP A 185 2.56 -2.27 -18.49
C ASP A 185 2.97 -3.05 -17.25
N ARG A 186 4.25 -3.40 -17.25
CA ARG A 186 4.99 -3.89 -16.10
C ARG A 186 6.04 -2.86 -15.76
N VAL A 187 5.74 -2.09 -14.71
CA VAL A 187 6.42 -0.86 -14.34
C VAL A 187 7.49 -1.18 -13.30
N LEU A 188 8.76 -0.89 -13.61
CA LEU A 188 9.85 -0.92 -12.64
C LEU A 188 9.95 0.43 -11.93
N SER A 189 10.01 0.42 -10.60
CA SER A 189 10.24 1.61 -9.78
C SER A 189 11.25 1.33 -8.67
N GLU A 190 12.05 2.34 -8.35
CA GLU A 190 12.96 2.40 -7.20
C GLU A 190 12.56 3.54 -6.25
N GLU A 191 11.51 4.28 -6.58
CA GLU A 191 11.07 5.48 -5.85
C GLU A 191 10.45 5.12 -4.50
N ALA A 192 10.61 6.04 -3.53
CA ALA A 192 9.95 5.97 -2.24
C ALA A 192 8.49 6.43 -2.33
N TRP A 193 7.68 6.11 -1.30
CA TRP A 193 6.29 6.55 -1.15
C TRP A 193 6.13 7.42 0.11
N ASP A 194 7.09 8.31 0.35
CA ASP A 194 7.24 9.10 1.58
C ASP A 194 6.49 10.45 1.55
N SER A 195 5.79 10.74 0.45
CA SER A 195 4.91 11.91 0.33
C SER A 195 3.66 11.56 -0.48
N PRO A 196 2.56 12.31 -0.32
CA PRO A 196 1.33 12.05 -1.08
C PRO A 196 1.55 12.04 -2.59
N ASP A 197 2.36 12.96 -3.12
CA ASP A 197 2.64 13.04 -4.56
C ASP A 197 3.51 11.85 -5.02
N ALA A 198 4.57 11.50 -4.27
CA ALA A 198 5.41 10.34 -4.60
C ALA A 198 4.63 9.00 -4.52
N LEU A 199 3.73 8.86 -3.54
CA LEU A 199 2.84 7.70 -3.44
C LEU A 199 1.88 7.64 -4.64
N ILE A 200 1.30 8.79 -5.04
CA ILE A 200 0.43 8.87 -6.20
C ILE A 200 1.19 8.47 -7.47
N ASP A 201 2.36 9.05 -7.70
CA ASP A 201 3.16 8.82 -8.90
C ASP A 201 3.71 7.38 -8.98
N GLY A 202 4.15 6.82 -7.84
CA GLY A 202 4.86 5.54 -7.78
C GLY A 202 3.97 4.31 -7.64
N LEU A 203 2.80 4.41 -6.99
CA LEU A 203 1.91 3.27 -6.74
C LEU A 203 0.50 3.48 -7.29
N VAL A 204 -0.14 4.60 -6.92
CA VAL A 204 -1.57 4.79 -7.23
C VAL A 204 -1.78 4.97 -8.73
N ALA A 205 -0.91 5.69 -9.43
CA ALA A 205 -0.95 5.87 -10.89
C ALA A 205 -0.81 4.53 -11.62
N VAL A 206 0.10 3.66 -11.17
CA VAL A 206 0.31 2.32 -11.74
C VAL A 206 -0.97 1.49 -11.64
N PHE A 207 -1.63 1.48 -10.48
CA PHE A 207 -2.86 0.71 -10.28
C PHE A 207 -4.07 1.35 -10.96
N ALA A 208 -4.17 2.69 -10.96
CA ALA A 208 -5.24 3.40 -11.65
C ALA A 208 -5.24 3.15 -13.16
N ALA A 209 -4.06 2.99 -13.76
CA ALA A 209 -3.92 2.57 -15.15
C ALA A 209 -4.26 1.08 -15.39
N GLY A 210 -4.31 0.28 -14.33
CA GLY A 210 -4.45 -1.18 -14.39
C GLY A 210 -3.13 -1.93 -14.60
N ALA A 211 -1.98 -1.26 -14.46
CA ALA A 211 -0.64 -1.81 -14.69
C ALA A 211 -0.07 -2.54 -13.45
N SER A 212 0.96 -3.37 -13.66
CA SER A 212 1.65 -4.10 -12.59
C SER A 212 2.93 -3.38 -12.15
N LEU A 213 3.27 -3.46 -10.87
CA LEU A 213 4.44 -2.83 -10.28
C LEU A 213 5.53 -3.85 -9.95
N VAL A 214 6.77 -3.52 -10.29
CA VAL A 214 8.00 -4.15 -9.80
C VAL A 214 8.74 -3.09 -8.98
N GLN A 215 8.58 -3.15 -7.66
CA GLN A 215 9.22 -2.22 -6.72
C GLN A 215 10.55 -2.80 -6.26
N VAL A 216 11.62 -2.01 -6.31
CA VAL A 216 12.95 -2.40 -5.85
C VAL A 216 13.40 -1.44 -4.75
N THR A 217 13.96 -2.00 -3.68
CA THR A 217 14.66 -1.26 -2.63
C THR A 217 16.12 -1.70 -2.57
N HIS A 218 16.99 -0.82 -2.06
CA HIS A 218 18.44 -1.00 -2.05
C HIS A 218 19.04 -1.40 -3.40
N ALA A 219 18.51 -0.82 -4.49
CA ALA A 219 18.76 -1.28 -5.85
C ALA A 219 20.24 -1.42 -6.21
N ASP A 220 20.59 -2.58 -6.77
CA ASP A 220 21.89 -2.86 -7.38
C ASP A 220 21.83 -2.62 -8.89
N ASP A 221 22.57 -1.61 -9.36
CA ASP A 221 22.68 -1.27 -10.78
C ASP A 221 23.15 -2.47 -11.63
N ALA A 222 23.99 -3.34 -11.08
CA ALA A 222 24.47 -4.54 -11.79
C ALA A 222 23.35 -5.58 -12.01
N ALA A 223 22.33 -5.60 -11.16
CA ALA A 223 21.18 -6.49 -11.26
C ALA A 223 20.09 -5.96 -12.21
N ARG A 224 20.09 -4.65 -12.51
CA ARG A 224 19.00 -3.97 -13.21
C ARG A 224 18.69 -4.54 -14.60
N SER A 225 19.70 -4.73 -15.45
CA SER A 225 19.48 -5.26 -16.81
C SER A 225 18.84 -6.65 -16.76
N ARG A 226 19.35 -7.53 -15.90
CA ARG A 226 18.80 -8.88 -15.71
C ARG A 226 17.37 -8.85 -15.17
N ARG A 227 17.04 -7.89 -14.29
CA ARG A 227 15.70 -7.70 -13.76
C ARG A 227 14.73 -7.25 -14.85
N VAL A 228 15.14 -6.30 -15.69
CA VAL A 228 14.34 -5.85 -16.85
C VAL A 228 13.94 -7.02 -17.73
N ASP A 229 14.89 -7.91 -18.04
CA ASP A 229 14.63 -9.09 -18.87
C ASP A 229 13.76 -10.13 -18.16
N THR A 230 14.09 -10.45 -16.90
CA THR A 230 13.41 -11.50 -16.12
C THR A 230 11.95 -11.15 -15.86
N GLU A 231 11.73 -9.89 -15.45
CA GLU A 231 10.41 -9.39 -15.11
C GLU A 231 9.67 -8.84 -16.32
N LYS A 232 10.25 -8.87 -17.52
CA LYS A 232 9.63 -8.36 -18.76
C LYS A 232 9.12 -6.93 -18.61
N ILE A 233 9.96 -6.07 -18.01
CA ILE A 233 9.64 -4.68 -17.74
C ILE A 233 9.36 -3.94 -19.05
N THR A 234 8.22 -3.25 -19.13
CA THR A 234 7.83 -2.44 -20.30
C THR A 234 7.95 -0.95 -20.03
N ARG A 235 7.95 -0.55 -18.77
CA ARG A 235 8.08 0.85 -18.32
C ARG A 235 9.01 0.93 -17.11
N GLN A 236 9.79 2.00 -17.04
CA GLN A 236 10.66 2.28 -15.91
C GLN A 236 10.37 3.71 -15.48
N LEU A 237 10.03 3.90 -14.21
CA LEU A 237 9.91 5.24 -13.65
C LEU A 237 11.33 5.79 -13.51
N SER A 238 11.56 6.98 -14.05
CA SER A 238 12.86 7.64 -13.96
C SER A 238 13.06 8.22 -12.57
N ARG A 239 14.27 8.04 -12.02
CA ARG A 239 14.79 8.89 -10.95
C ARG A 239 14.90 10.35 -11.39
#